data_AF-A0A971KTQ4-F1
#
_entry.id   AF-A0A971KTQ4-F1
#
_cell.length_a   1.000
_cell.length_b   1.000
_cell.length_c   1.000
_cell.angle_alpha   90.00
_cell.angle_beta   90.00
_cell.angle_gamma   90.00
#
_symmetry.space_group_name_H-M   'P 1'
#
loop_
_entity.id
_entity.type
_entity.pdbx_description
1 polymer ?
#
loop_
_entity_poly.entity_id
_entity_poly.type
_entity_poly.pdbx_seq_one_letter_code
_entity_poly.pdbx_strand_id
1 'polypeptide(L)' 'MTEPITPTSRPDRLLRKPKVLAMLGISHGALYEGMKTGRFPKGYKLSPRVTVWKESEIQALIENLSHESKE' A
#
# COMPACT_ATOMS: atom_id res chain seq x y z
N MET A 1 -36.14 15.74 -4.38
CA MET A 1 -34.90 15.63 -5.17
C MET A 1 -34.00 14.68 -4.38
N THR A 2 -33.90 13.42 -4.80
CA THR A 2 -33.15 12.41 -4.05
C THR A 2 -31.68 12.58 -4.36
N GLU A 3 -30.93 13.15 -3.41
CA GLU A 3 -29.48 13.26 -3.50
C GLU A 3 -28.87 11.85 -3.52
N PRO A 4 -27.98 11.52 -4.47
CA PRO A 4 -27.27 10.25 -4.43
C PRO A 4 -26.23 10.32 -3.30
N ILE A 5 -26.55 9.70 -2.16
CA ILE A 5 -25.57 9.44 -1.09
C ILE A 5 -24.52 8.42 -1.55
N THR A 6 -23.57 8.87 -2.35
CA THR A 6 -22.36 8.10 -2.66
C THR A 6 -21.20 9.09 -2.56
N PRO A 7 -20.21 8.84 -1.70
CA PRO A 7 -19.49 7.58 -1.69
C PRO A 7 -19.51 6.89 -0.33
N THR A 8 -19.77 5.58 -0.35
CA THR A 8 -19.30 4.65 0.69
C THR A 8 -17.78 4.73 0.71
N SER A 9 -17.25 5.69 1.47
CA SER A 9 -15.85 5.80 1.83
C SER A 9 -15.51 4.56 2.64
N ARG A 10 -15.16 3.47 1.96
CA ARG A 10 -14.64 2.28 2.63
C ARG A 10 -13.41 2.79 3.39
N PRO A 11 -13.35 2.66 4.71
CA PRO A 11 -12.20 3.12 5.46
C PRO A 11 -11.00 2.35 4.93
N ASP A 12 -10.10 3.04 4.24
CA ASP A 12 -8.92 2.41 3.68
C ASP A 12 -8.14 1.77 4.83
N ARG A 13 -8.01 0.45 4.78
CA ARG A 13 -7.43 -0.31 5.87
C ARG A 13 -5.94 0.01 5.95
N LEU A 14 -5.52 0.50 7.11
CA LEU A 14 -4.11 0.79 7.37
C LEU A 14 -3.38 -0.51 7.71
N LEU A 15 -2.57 -0.99 6.76
CA LEU A 15 -1.72 -2.16 6.89
C LEU A 15 -0.41 -1.80 7.59
N ARG A 16 0.00 -2.60 8.58
CA ARG A 16 1.33 -2.49 9.18
C ARG A 16 2.36 -3.19 8.31
N LYS A 17 3.63 -2.86 8.51
CA LYS A 17 4.79 -3.50 7.84
C LYS A 17 4.64 -5.03 7.64
N PRO A 18 4.42 -5.88 8.66
CA PRO A 18 4.31 -7.33 8.48
C PRO A 18 3.17 -7.74 7.53
N LYS A 19 2.05 -7.01 7.55
CA LYS A 19 0.90 -7.29 6.68
C LYS A 19 1.19 -6.88 5.23
N VAL A 20 1.86 -5.75 5.03
CA VAL A 20 2.32 -5.29 3.71
C VAL A 20 3.25 -6.31 3.08
N LEU A 21 4.22 -6.82 3.84
CA LEU A 21 5.17 -7.83 3.37
C LEU A 21 4.48 -9.14 2.97
N ALA A 22 3.50 -9.59 3.75
CA ALA A 22 2.70 -10.76 3.43
C ALA A 22 1.83 -10.56 2.18
N MET A 23 1.29 -9.35 1.97
CA MET A 23 0.48 -9.01 0.80
C MET A 23 1.31 -8.96 -0.48
N LEU A 24 2.50 -8.35 -0.42
CA LEU A 24 3.41 -8.29 -1.56
C LEU A 24 4.17 -9.60 -1.80
N GLY A 25 4.25 -10.48 -0.80
CA GLY A 25 5.04 -11.71 -0.88
C GLY A 25 6.55 -11.46 -0.94
N ILE A 26 7.03 -10.33 -0.39
CA ILE A 26 8.45 -9.94 -0.46
C ILE A 26 9.09 -9.84 0.93
N SER A 27 10.42 -9.93 0.95
CA SER A 27 11.24 -9.75 2.14
C SER A 27 11.35 -8.27 2.57
N HIS A 28 11.70 -8.05 3.85
CA HIS A 28 11.94 -6.70 4.40
C HIS A 28 12.89 -5.86 3.53
N GLY A 29 13.95 -6.47 3.01
CA GLY A 29 14.94 -5.79 2.17
C GLY A 29 14.33 -5.28 0.87
N ALA A 30 13.56 -6.10 0.16
CA ALA A 30 12.90 -5.71 -1.09
C ALA A 30 11.92 -4.55 -0.88
N LEU A 31 11.20 -4.54 0.25
CA LEU A 31 10.34 -3.41 0.61
C LEU A 31 11.15 -2.12 0.85
N TYR A 32 12.30 -2.22 1.53
CA TYR A 32 13.18 -1.07 1.78
C TYR A 32 13.84 -0.56 0.50
N GLU A 33 14.38 -1.45 -0.33
CA GLU A 33 14.94 -1.12 -1.65
C GLU A 33 13.88 -0.49 -2.54
N GLY A 34 12.66 -1.00 -2.48
CA GLY A 34 11.49 -0.43 -3.12
C GLY A 34 11.13 0.98 -2.66
N MET A 35 11.18 1.23 -1.35
CA MET A 35 11.00 2.58 -0.81
C MET A 35 12.13 3.52 -1.21
N LYS A 36 13.37 3.00 -1.32
CA LYS A 36 14.57 3.76 -1.70
C LYS A 36 14.56 4.13 -3.18
N THR A 37 14.12 3.21 -4.05
CA THR A 37 13.94 3.43 -5.49
C THR A 37 12.72 4.29 -5.80
N GLY A 38 11.85 4.56 -4.81
CA GLY A 38 10.64 5.35 -4.99
C GLY A 38 9.50 4.60 -5.66
N ARG A 39 9.67 3.29 -5.89
CA ARG A 39 8.69 2.42 -6.52
C ARG A 39 7.58 1.99 -5.55
N PHE A 40 7.84 2.05 -4.25
CA PHE A 40 6.90 1.66 -3.21
C PHE A 40 6.41 2.89 -2.45
N PRO A 41 5.13 2.91 -2.02
CA PRO A 41 4.56 4.04 -1.29
C PRO A 41 5.32 4.26 0.02
N LYS A 42 5.68 5.52 0.28
CA LYS A 42 6.27 5.94 1.55
C LYS A 42 5.19 5.80 2.63
N GLY A 43 5.32 4.78 3.47
CA GLY A 43 4.32 4.48 4.48
C GLY A 43 4.02 5.68 5.37
N TYR A 44 2.77 5.81 5.78
CA TYR A 44 2.28 6.83 6.69
C TYR A 44 2.76 6.54 8.11
N LYS A 45 3.33 7.56 8.75
CA LYS A 45 3.84 7.45 10.11
C LYS A 45 2.70 7.73 11.08
N LEU A 46 2.07 6.66 11.59
CA LEU A 46 0.98 6.78 12.58
C LEU A 46 1.53 7.09 13.98
N SER A 47 2.75 6.65 14.27
CA SER A 47 3.42 6.86 15.56
C SER A 47 4.93 6.87 15.38
N PRO A 48 5.73 7.36 16.35
CA PRO A 48 7.19 7.42 16.24
C PRO A 48 7.86 6.09 15.87
N ARG A 49 7.23 4.94 16.21
CA ARG A 49 7.71 3.59 15.89
C ARG A 49 6.79 2.80 14.95
N VAL A 50 5.67 3.37 14.49
CA VAL A 50 4.67 2.65 13.69
C VAL A 50 4.47 3.33 12.35
N THR A 51 4.88 2.63 11.30
CA THR A 51 4.58 2.98 9.91
C THR A 51 3.48 2.06 9.39
N VAL A 52 2.48 2.66 8.76
CA VAL A 52 1.33 1.98 8.16
C VAL A 52 1.19 2.38 6.69
N TRP A 53 0.56 1.54 5.91
CA TRP A 53 0.29 1.75 4.49
C TRP A 53 -1.18 1.62 4.23
N LYS A 54 -1.67 2.34 3.23
CA LYS A 54 -3.04 2.20 2.77
C LYS A 54 -3.20 0.90 1.98
N GLU A 55 -4.22 0.12 2.29
CA GLU A 55 -4.48 -1.16 1.62
C GLU A 55 -4.71 -0.95 0.12
N SER A 56 -5.40 0.13 -0.27
CA SER A 56 -5.62 0.44 -1.70
C SER A 56 -4.31 0.78 -2.42
N GLU A 57 -3.39 1.51 -1.77
CA GLU A 57 -2.10 1.82 -2.38
C GLU A 57 -1.21 0.60 -2.52
N ILE A 58 -1.27 -0.32 -1.55
CA ILE A 58 -0.56 -1.60 -1.65
C ILE A 58 -1.15 -2.46 -2.77
N GLN A 59 -2.48 -2.52 -2.91
CA GLN A 59 -3.11 -3.24 -4.03
C GLN A 59 -2.71 -2.65 -5.38
N ALA A 60 -2.87 -1.33 -5.56
CA ALA A 60 -2.50 -0.65 -6.80
C ALA A 60 -1.02 -0.85 -7.14
N LEU A 61 -0.14 -0.87 -6.12
CA LEU A 61 1.27 -1.18 -6.28
C LEU A 61 1.50 -2.62 -6.78
N ILE A 62 0.81 -3.61 -6.19
CA ILE A 62 0.92 -5.02 -6.61
C ILE A 62 0.46 -5.17 -8.07
N GLU A 63 -0.64 -4.52 -8.44
CA GLU A 63 -1.14 -4.50 -9.81
C GLU A 63 -0.11 -3.86 -10.76
N ASN A 64 0.50 -2.74 -10.38
CA ASN A 64 1.54 -2.08 -11.17
C ASN A 64 2.83 -2.92 -11.30
N LEU A 65 3.27 -3.58 -10.22
CA LEU A 65 4.41 -4.50 -10.22
C LEU A 65 4.18 -5.73 -11.11
N SER A 66 2.96 -6.25 -11.11
CA SER A 66 2.55 -7.32 -12.03
C SER A 66 2.60 -6.87 -13.48
N HIS A 67 2.40 -5.59 -13.76
CA HIS A 67 2.47 -5.02 -15.11
C HIS A 67 3.90 -4.77 -15.58
N GLU A 68 4.79 -4.28 -14.71
CA GLU A 68 6.20 -4.01 -15.07
C GLU A 68 7.08 -5.26 -15.27
N SER A 69 6.66 -6.44 -14.83
CA SER A 69 7.44 -7.67 -15.04
C SER A 69 7.23 -8.31 -16.42
N LYS A 70 6.63 -7.58 -17.37
CA LYS A 70 6.24 -8.13 -18.68
C LYS A 70 6.95 -7.51 -19.89
N GLU A 71 8.05 -6.80 -19.69
CA GLU A 71 8.82 -6.16 -20.77
C GLU A 71 10.32 -6.42 -20.68
#